data_AF-V4HN02-F1
#
_entry.id   AF-V4HN02-F1
#
_cell.length_a   1.000
_cell.length_b   1.000
_cell.length_c   1.000
_cell.angle_alpha   90.00
_cell.angle_beta   90.00
_cell.angle_gamma   90.00
#
_symmetry.space_group_name_H-M   'P 1'
#
loop_
_entity.id
_entity.type
_entity.pdbx_description
1 polymer ?
#
loop_
_entity_poly.entity_id
_entity_poly.type
_entity_poly.pdbx_seq_one_letter_code
_entity_poly.pdbx_strand_id
1 'polypeptide(L)'
;MIKNLAVKEKIASLVWLVFALIILLSGIYDFIIVANQPLEMLKSCGVFVLLLSFALQPKILFIPLKESWKGNVDGLVNIKIINSMYFVGIFIFLLALVLE
;
A
#
# COMPACT_ATOMS: atom_id res chain seq x y z
N MET A 1 26.13 13.23 -2.38
CA MET A 1 24.87 13.44 -1.62
C MET A 1 23.67 12.67 -2.19
N ILE A 2 23.54 12.53 -3.52
CA ILE A 2 22.40 11.88 -4.22
C ILE A 2 22.24 10.38 -3.93
N LYS A 3 23.34 9.62 -3.72
CA LYS A 3 23.27 8.18 -3.36
C LYS A 3 22.49 7.90 -2.08
N ASN A 4 22.48 8.83 -1.13
CA ASN A 4 21.83 8.63 0.16
C ASN A 4 20.30 8.72 0.04
N LEU A 5 19.79 9.52 -0.89
CA LEU A 5 18.34 9.69 -1.08
C LEU A 5 17.72 8.46 -1.75
N ALA A 6 18.33 7.94 -2.81
CA ALA A 6 17.87 6.73 -3.49
C ALA A 6 17.91 5.49 -2.58
N VAL A 7 18.91 5.40 -1.68
CA VAL A 7 18.99 4.32 -0.69
C VAL A 7 17.89 4.47 0.37
N LYS A 8 17.63 5.69 0.86
CA LYS A 8 16.53 5.97 1.79
C LYS A 8 15.16 5.63 1.20
N GLU A 9 14.91 5.97 -0.06
CA GLU A 9 13.67 5.63 -0.77
C GLU A 9 13.47 4.12 -0.88
N LYS A 10 14.52 3.37 -1.22
CA LYS A 10 14.47 1.90 -1.27
C LYS A 10 14.22 1.28 0.11
N ILE A 11 14.85 1.80 1.16
CA ILE A 11 14.64 1.33 2.53
C ILE A 11 13.19 1.61 2.96
N ALA A 12 12.66 2.81 2.69
CA ALA A 12 11.29 3.15 3.01
C ALA A 12 10.27 2.25 2.28
N SER A 13 10.49 2.03 0.98
CA SER A 13 9.70 1.08 0.17
C SER A 13 9.73 -0.33 0.77
N LEU A 14 10.92 -0.82 1.15
CA LEU A 14 11.10 -2.14 1.74
C LEU A 14 10.38 -2.26 3.09
N VAL A 15 10.52 -1.26 3.97
CA VAL A 15 9.83 -1.22 5.27
C VAL A 15 8.32 -1.27 5.09
N TRP A 16 7.79 -0.54 4.12
CA TRP A 16 6.37 -0.56 3.83
C TRP A 16 5.88 -1.85 3.20
N LEU A 17 6.67 -2.47 2.33
CA LEU A 17 6.38 -3.79 1.80
C LEU A 17 6.28 -4.82 2.93
N VAL A 18 7.24 -4.81 3.87
CA VAL A 18 7.25 -5.71 5.03
C VAL A 18 6.03 -5.46 5.91
N PHE A 19 5.70 -4.20 6.19
CA PHE A 19 4.53 -3.85 6.98
C PHE A 19 3.22 -4.29 6.32
N ALA A 20 3.09 -4.09 5.00
CA ALA A 20 1.95 -4.58 4.23
C ALA A 20 1.82 -6.11 4.31
N LEU A 21 2.94 -6.83 4.17
CA LEU A 21 2.98 -8.29 4.28
C LEU A 21 2.53 -8.79 5.64
N ILE A 22 2.94 -8.12 6.73
CA ILE A 22 2.51 -8.48 8.09
C ILE A 22 1.00 -8.35 8.23
N ILE A 23 0.40 -7.26 7.72
CA ILE A 23 -1.06 -7.07 7.76
C ILE A 23 -1.78 -8.17 6.96
N LEU A 24 -1.28 -8.50 5.77
CA LEU A 24 -1.86 -9.55 4.95
C LEU A 24 -1.78 -10.91 5.66
N LEU A 25 -0.64 -11.24 6.27
CA LEU A 25 -0.45 -12.48 7.03
C LEU A 25 -1.33 -12.52 8.28
N SER A 26 -1.53 -11.40 8.97
CA SER A 26 -2.46 -11.29 10.10
C SER A 26 -3.89 -11.61 9.65
N GLY A 27 -4.37 -10.96 8.60
CA GLY A 27 -5.72 -11.22 8.08
C GLY A 27 -5.92 -12.65 7.58
N ILE A 28 -4.89 -13.27 7.00
CA ILE A 28 -4.92 -14.69 6.63
C ILE A 28 -4.97 -15.58 7.87
N TYR A 29 -4.20 -15.26 8.91
CA TYR A 29 -4.19 -15.99 10.16
C TYR A 29 -5.57 -15.94 10.85
N ASP A 30 -6.17 -14.76 10.94
CA ASP A 30 -7.49 -14.57 11.54
C ASP A 30 -8.59 -15.30 10.74
N PHE A 31 -8.45 -15.35 9.42
CA PHE A 31 -9.33 -16.12 8.54
C PHE A 31 -9.17 -17.64 8.70
N ILE A 32 -7.95 -18.19 8.61
CA ILE A 32 -7.74 -19.64 8.58
C ILE A 32 -7.82 -20.27 9.97
N ILE A 33 -7.28 -19.60 10.99
CA ILE A 33 -7.02 -20.20 12.30
C ILE A 33 -8.03 -19.78 13.36
N VAL A 34 -8.46 -18.50 13.36
CA VAL A 34 -9.19 -17.94 14.50
C VAL A 34 -10.71 -18.05 14.33
N ALA A 35 -11.28 -17.42 13.30
CA ALA A 35 -12.72 -17.20 13.27
C ALA A 35 -13.38 -17.34 11.90
N ASN A 36 -12.65 -17.70 10.84
CA ASN A 36 -13.18 -17.78 9.48
C ASN A 36 -13.98 -16.52 9.12
N GLN A 37 -13.38 -15.35 9.38
CA GLN A 37 -13.98 -14.04 9.13
C GLN A 37 -13.52 -13.52 7.77
N PRO A 38 -14.23 -13.83 6.66
CA PRO A 38 -13.83 -13.41 5.32
C PRO A 38 -13.78 -11.89 5.16
N LEU A 39 -14.52 -11.17 6.01
CA LEU A 39 -14.62 -9.73 5.99
C LEU A 39 -13.35 -9.05 6.53
N GLU A 40 -12.74 -9.61 7.59
CA GLU A 40 -11.43 -9.14 8.08
C GLU A 40 -10.30 -9.46 7.09
N MET A 41 -10.39 -10.60 6.39
CA MET A 41 -9.48 -10.93 5.31
C MET A 41 -9.59 -9.91 4.17
N LEU A 42 -10.82 -9.52 3.80
CA LEU A 42 -11.07 -8.53 2.74
C LEU A 42 -10.54 -7.14 3.14
N LYS A 43 -10.74 -6.72 4.39
CA LYS A 43 -10.14 -5.48 4.94
C LYS A 43 -8.62 -5.52 4.85
N SER A 44 -8.02 -6.61 5.30
CA SER A 44 -6.56 -6.80 5.28
C SER A 44 -6.00 -6.80 3.86
N CYS A 45 -6.73 -7.36 2.90
CA CYS A 45 -6.39 -7.32 1.48
C CYS A 45 -6.47 -5.90 0.89
N GLY A 46 -7.52 -5.14 1.21
CA GLY A 46 -7.65 -3.74 0.80
C GLY A 46 -6.51 -2.86 1.35
N VAL A 47 -6.18 -3.02 2.64
CA VAL A 47 -5.06 -2.31 3.28
C VAL A 47 -3.72 -2.72 2.69
N PHE A 48 -3.52 -4.01 2.38
CA PHE A 48 -2.32 -4.49 1.70
C PHE A 48 -2.13 -3.82 0.34
N VAL A 49 -3.16 -3.78 -0.51
CA VAL A 49 -3.08 -3.16 -1.84
C VAL A 49 -2.81 -1.65 -1.75
N LEU A 50 -3.42 -0.98 -0.77
CA LEU A 50 -3.14 0.43 -0.47
C LEU A 50 -1.67 0.66 -0.12
N LEU A 51 -1.16 -0.06 0.88
CA LEU A 51 0.22 0.06 1.34
C LEU A 51 1.23 -0.33 0.25
N LEU A 52 0.90 -1.34 -0.56
CA LEU A 52 1.71 -1.73 -1.70
C LEU A 52 1.80 -0.59 -2.72
N SER A 53 0.67 0.04 -3.05
CA SER A 53 0.64 1.20 -3.97
C SER A 53 1.57 2.31 -3.51
N PHE A 54 1.55 2.59 -2.21
CA PHE A 54 2.43 3.60 -1.68
C PHE A 54 3.90 3.13 -1.56
N ALA A 55 4.17 1.84 -1.31
CA ALA A 55 5.52 1.27 -1.35
C ALA A 55 6.16 1.40 -2.73
N LEU A 56 5.36 1.33 -3.81
CA LEU A 56 5.80 1.56 -5.19
C LEU A 56 6.07 3.03 -5.51
N GLN A 57 5.61 3.97 -4.67
CA GLN A 57 5.86 5.40 -4.81
C GLN A 57 6.48 5.99 -3.52
N PRO A 58 7.69 5.54 -3.13
CA PRO A 58 8.32 5.96 -1.87
C PRO A 58 8.57 7.47 -1.81
N LYS A 59 8.67 8.13 -2.98
CA LYS A 59 8.78 9.59 -3.10
C LYS A 59 7.59 10.35 -2.48
N ILE A 60 6.40 9.75 -2.36
CA ILE A 60 5.26 10.37 -1.64
C ILE A 60 5.60 10.64 -0.17
N LEU A 61 6.48 9.83 0.44
CA LEU A 61 6.87 9.99 1.85
C LEU A 61 7.85 11.15 2.07
N PHE A 62 8.53 11.60 1.02
CA PHE A 62 9.59 12.60 1.10
C PHE A 62 9.25 13.92 0.39
N ILE A 63 8.16 13.94 -0.39
CA ILE A 63 7.71 15.10 -1.16
C ILE A 63 6.30 15.47 -0.67
N PRO A 64 5.97 16.76 -0.49
CA PRO A 64 4.62 17.17 -0.11
C PRO A 64 3.56 16.62 -1.09
N LEU A 65 2.46 16.08 -0.56
CA LEU A 65 1.33 15.48 -1.30
C LEU A 65 0.86 16.34 -2.50
N LYS A 66 0.92 17.67 -2.38
CA LYS A 66 0.55 18.64 -3.42
C LYS A 66 1.45 18.57 -4.66
N GLU A 67 2.73 18.26 -4.49
CA GLU A 67 3.69 18.08 -5.59
C GLU A 67 3.60 16.67 -6.18
N SER A 68 3.25 15.67 -5.37
CA SER A 68 2.99 14.30 -5.85
C SER A 68 1.79 14.23 -6.80
N TRP A 69 0.72 14.99 -6.54
CA TRP A 69 -0.47 15.00 -7.41
C TRP A 69 -0.21 15.65 -8.77
N LYS A 70 0.79 16.54 -8.88
CA LYS A 70 1.15 17.19 -10.15
C LYS A 70 1.80 16.26 -11.18
N GLY A 71 1.98 14.97 -10.86
CA GLY A 71 2.45 13.96 -11.82
C GLY A 71 3.96 14.00 -12.12
N ASN A 72 4.71 14.88 -11.45
CA ASN A 72 6.17 15.00 -11.60
C ASN A 72 6.97 14.04 -10.69
N VAL A 73 6.33 12.99 -10.17
CA VAL A 73 6.97 12.05 -9.26
C VAL A 73 7.19 10.74 -9.98
N ASP A 74 8.43 10.46 -10.39
CA ASP A 74 8.76 9.15 -10.96
C ASP A 74 8.60 8.08 -9.88
N GLY A 75 7.56 7.26 -10.02
CA GLY A 75 7.41 6.02 -9.26
C GLY A 75 8.38 4.95 -9.76
N LEU A 76 8.53 3.88 -8.98
CA LEU A 76 9.28 2.70 -9.42
C LEU A 76 8.63 2.01 -10.64
N VAL A 77 7.32 2.22 -10.80
CA VAL A 77 6.47 1.68 -11.87
C VAL A 77 5.63 2.82 -12.45
N ASN A 78 5.01 2.58 -13.60
CA ASN A 78 4.11 3.52 -14.26
C ASN A 78 3.05 4.08 -13.29
N ILE A 79 2.97 5.40 -13.18
CA ILE A 79 2.06 6.14 -12.31
C ILE A 79 0.59 5.73 -12.50
N LYS A 80 0.18 5.35 -13.71
CA LYS A 80 -1.18 4.86 -13.99
C LYS A 80 -1.49 3.56 -13.25
N ILE A 81 -0.52 2.65 -13.17
CA ILE A 81 -0.67 1.37 -12.48
C ILE A 81 -0.74 1.62 -10.97
N ILE A 82 0.12 2.48 -10.44
CA ILE A 82 0.12 2.85 -9.02
C ILE A 82 -1.20 3.49 -8.62
N ASN A 83 -1.70 4.46 -9.39
CA ASN A 83 -3.02 5.07 -9.14
C ASN A 83 -4.15 4.04 -9.23
N SER A 84 -4.11 3.14 -10.23
CA SER A 84 -5.12 2.09 -10.35
C SER A 84 -5.11 1.16 -9.13
N MET A 85 -3.92 0.74 -8.65
CA MET A 85 -3.79 -0.07 -7.44
C MET A 85 -4.31 0.68 -6.21
N TYR A 86 -4.01 1.97 -6.10
CA TYR A 86 -4.51 2.81 -5.01
C TYR A 86 -6.05 2.88 -5.00
N PHE A 87 -6.67 3.17 -6.14
CA PHE A 87 -8.14 3.20 -6.24
C PHE A 87 -8.77 1.82 -5.96
N VAL A 88 -8.16 0.74 -6.46
CA VAL A 88 -8.62 -0.63 -6.18
C VAL A 88 -8.53 -0.94 -4.69
N GLY A 89 -7.42 -0.58 -4.04
CA GLY A 89 -7.24 -0.78 -2.60
C GLY A 89 -8.28 -0.02 -1.77
N ILE A 90 -8.54 1.26 -2.10
CA ILE A 90 -9.61 2.04 -1.46
C ILE A 90 -10.97 1.38 -1.68
N PHE A 91 -11.26 0.98 -2.91
CA PHE A 91 -12.54 0.39 -3.26
C PHE A 91 -12.80 -0.89 -2.46
N ILE A 92 -11.81 -1.79 -2.40
CA ILE A 92 -11.90 -3.03 -1.62
C ILE A 92 -12.09 -2.74 -0.14
N PHE A 93 -11.34 -1.78 0.41
CA PHE A 93 -11.44 -1.40 1.81
C PHE A 93 -12.81 -0.80 2.16
N LEU A 94 -13.33 0.12 1.32
CA LEU A 94 -14.66 0.71 1.50
C LEU A 94 -15.76 -0.34 1.35
N LEU A 95 -15.64 -1.25 0.38
CA LEU A 95 -16.59 -2.34 0.21
C LEU A 95 -16.63 -3.24 1.44
N ALA A 96 -15.47 -3.55 2.02
CA ALA A 96 -15.39 -4.32 3.25
C ALA A 96 -16.02 -3.59 4.45
N LEU A 97 -15.89 -2.26 4.52
CA LEU A 97 -16.53 -1.45 5.58
C LEU A 97 -18.04 -1.36 5.40
N VAL A 98 -18.54 -1.29 4.16
CA VAL A 98 -19.98 -1.27 3.88
C VAL A 98 -20.65 -2.62 4.11
N LEU A 99 -19.92 -3.73 3.97
CA LEU A 99 -20.43 -5.08 4.22
C LEU A 99 -20.45 -5.49 5.69
N GLU A 100 -19.78 -4.74 6.57
CA GLU A 100 -19.71 -4.97 8.02
C GLU A 100 -21.02 -4.66 8.74
#